data_AF-A0ABD2NVQ8-F1
#
_entry.id   AF-A0ABD2NVQ8-F1
#
_cell.length_a   1.000
_cell.length_b   1.000
_cell.length_c   1.000
_cell.angle_alpha   90.00
_cell.angle_beta   90.00
_cell.angle_gamma   90.00
#
_symmetry.space_group_name_H-M   'P 1'
#
loop_
_entity.id
_entity.type
_entity.pdbx_description
1 polymer ?
#
loop_
_entity_poly.entity_id
_entity_poly.type
_entity_poly.pdbx_seq_one_letter_code
_entity_poly.pdbx_strand_id
1 'polypeptide(L)'
;MDYSASMEKHRIKLAKLGNKLAETMKKITSNFRIGFGSFVDKVNSPFVSTVPELLKSPCTLNRGRKCVAPYSFKNHMPLSTDHSKFSYQVSQAQVSGNLDSPEGGLDALVQAIVCKEEIGWRQQARHLLVFSTDAEFHIAGDGKLVGAIIPNDAKCRMNGNKYEGYLTYDYPSISHLNDVAGKNNINLIFAIVKSHNLNMRSYELLSENIENSKVGVLDESSENVIDLVLDNYNKIVDSVLIDTNSTQHVQIELTSNCTTPIKNGCSDIHVGEVVNFTASIKPLSCAGYNGKPITISFKPAGIDESLTIELDLICGCDCEVPGNSNYFPNSANCSGLGEMVCGVCKCSPGRYGSQCECDGQHSHSLNETDCVQNPGDSVCSGLGSCKCGKCECFSRPNSDQKISGKFCQCDNYSCNREHGLLCAGRGRCSCGRCLCNAGWSGSACECPDSNSTCIREGRNDEGVCSGRGTCVCGKCECTESELYTGKFCELCPTCTDR
;
A
#
# COMPACT_ATOMS: atom_id res chain seq x y z
N MET A 1 9.32 -13.97 -29.32
CA MET A 1 10.71 -14.11 -29.80
C MET A 1 10.94 -13.11 -30.91
N ASP A 2 12.04 -12.40 -30.87
CA ASP A 2 12.45 -11.49 -31.93
C ASP A 2 12.84 -12.26 -33.20
N TYR A 3 12.29 -11.81 -34.34
CA TYR A 3 12.51 -12.37 -35.67
C TYR A 3 13.04 -11.32 -36.67
N SER A 4 13.65 -10.25 -36.17
CA SER A 4 14.50 -9.36 -36.95
C SER A 4 15.70 -10.12 -37.55
N ALA A 5 16.36 -9.51 -38.54
CA ALA A 5 17.41 -10.16 -39.31
C ALA A 5 18.63 -10.56 -38.46
N SER A 6 18.93 -9.80 -37.42
CA SER A 6 20.05 -10.03 -36.49
C SER A 6 19.91 -11.37 -35.74
N MET A 7 18.67 -11.78 -35.47
CA MET A 7 18.33 -13.00 -34.74
C MET A 7 18.46 -14.29 -35.56
N GLU A 8 18.77 -14.22 -36.86
CA GLU A 8 18.88 -15.40 -37.75
C GLU A 8 19.80 -16.49 -37.16
N LYS A 9 20.99 -16.09 -36.69
CA LYS A 9 22.01 -16.99 -36.13
C LYS A 9 21.60 -17.60 -34.78
N HIS A 10 20.65 -16.98 -34.08
CA HIS A 10 20.18 -17.40 -32.76
C HIS A 10 18.96 -18.33 -32.81
N ARG A 11 18.23 -18.38 -33.94
CA ARG A 11 17.01 -19.19 -34.10
C ARG A 11 17.20 -20.68 -33.81
N ILE A 12 18.31 -21.27 -34.27
CA ILE A 12 18.61 -22.69 -34.02
C ILE A 12 18.84 -22.94 -32.53
N LYS A 13 19.53 -22.00 -31.84
CA LYS A 13 19.78 -22.07 -30.40
C LYS A 13 18.45 -22.04 -29.63
N LEU A 14 17.56 -21.12 -30.01
CA LEU A 14 16.24 -20.97 -29.41
C LEU A 14 15.28 -22.14 -29.67
N ALA A 15 15.35 -22.78 -30.85
CA ALA A 15 14.58 -24.00 -31.13
C ALA A 15 15.02 -25.19 -30.25
N LYS A 16 16.33 -25.29 -29.96
CA LYS A 16 16.89 -26.30 -29.04
C LYS A 16 16.51 -26.00 -27.59
N LEU A 17 16.53 -24.72 -27.19
CA LEU A 17 16.12 -24.27 -25.87
C LEU A 17 14.71 -24.76 -25.52
N GLY A 18 13.73 -24.57 -26.40
CA GLY A 18 12.36 -24.98 -26.07
C GLY A 18 12.15 -26.49 -25.93
N ASN A 19 12.90 -27.31 -26.68
CA ASN A 19 12.90 -28.78 -26.48
C ASN A 19 13.44 -29.14 -25.09
N LYS A 20 14.62 -28.61 -24.74
CA LYS A 20 15.26 -28.88 -23.45
C LYS A 20 14.41 -28.36 -22.30
N LEU A 21 13.79 -27.18 -22.45
CA LEU A 21 12.85 -26.63 -21.49
C LEU A 21 11.64 -27.56 -21.31
N ALA A 22 11.04 -28.04 -22.39
CA ALA A 22 9.91 -28.96 -22.30
C ALA A 22 10.29 -30.29 -21.61
N GLU A 23 11.46 -30.84 -21.88
CA GLU A 23 11.98 -32.04 -21.21
C GLU A 23 12.21 -31.81 -19.71
N THR A 24 12.79 -30.67 -19.35
CA THR A 24 13.03 -30.28 -17.97
C THR A 24 11.71 -30.07 -17.23
N MET A 25 10.78 -29.31 -17.81
CA MET A 25 9.48 -29.02 -17.18
C MET A 25 8.62 -30.27 -17.01
N LYS A 26 8.72 -31.26 -17.90
CA LYS A 26 8.05 -32.56 -17.75
C LYS A 26 8.50 -33.34 -16.50
N LYS A 27 9.71 -33.10 -15.99
CA LYS A 27 10.19 -33.71 -14.74
C LYS A 27 9.54 -33.08 -13.51
N ILE A 28 9.02 -31.86 -13.65
CA ILE A 28 8.50 -31.04 -12.54
C ILE A 28 6.97 -31.04 -12.54
N THR A 29 6.35 -30.97 -13.71
CA THR A 29 4.89 -30.96 -13.86
C THR A 29 4.43 -31.88 -14.98
N SER A 30 3.38 -32.66 -14.69
CA SER A 30 2.73 -33.54 -15.66
C SER A 30 1.86 -32.79 -16.67
N ASN A 31 1.56 -31.51 -16.42
CA ASN A 31 0.58 -30.74 -17.18
C ASN A 31 1.19 -29.44 -17.73
N PHE A 32 2.28 -29.58 -18.48
CA PHE A 32 3.00 -28.50 -19.15
C PHE A 32 2.41 -28.18 -20.53
N ARG A 33 2.31 -26.90 -20.87
CA ARG A 33 1.99 -26.42 -22.22
C ARG A 33 3.00 -25.38 -22.66
N ILE A 34 3.34 -25.39 -23.95
CA ILE A 34 4.26 -24.46 -24.59
C ILE A 34 3.66 -23.92 -25.89
N GLY A 35 3.96 -22.66 -26.20
CA GLY A 35 3.43 -21.92 -27.34
C GLY A 35 4.53 -21.04 -27.91
N PHE A 36 4.31 -20.50 -29.11
CA PHE A 36 5.33 -19.74 -29.82
C PHE A 36 4.73 -18.57 -30.60
N GLY A 37 5.24 -17.37 -30.33
CA GLY A 37 4.96 -16.15 -31.08
C GLY A 37 6.25 -15.40 -31.43
N SER A 38 6.20 -14.65 -32.52
CA SER A 38 7.31 -13.81 -32.97
C SER A 38 6.89 -12.36 -33.16
N PHE A 39 7.87 -11.46 -33.10
CA PHE A 39 7.69 -10.03 -33.34
C PHE A 39 8.86 -9.44 -34.13
N VAL A 40 8.61 -8.28 -34.72
CA VAL A 40 9.61 -7.42 -35.36
C VAL A 40 9.25 -5.99 -34.95
N ASP A 41 8.48 -5.26 -35.77
CA ASP A 41 8.06 -3.90 -35.44
C ASP A 41 6.79 -3.43 -36.18
N LYS A 42 6.29 -2.24 -35.83
CA LYS A 42 5.20 -1.54 -36.52
C LYS A 42 5.60 -1.30 -37.98
N VAL A 43 4.72 -1.70 -38.91
CA VAL A 43 5.02 -1.70 -40.35
C VAL A 43 4.74 -0.35 -40.98
N ASN A 44 5.54 0.67 -40.63
CA ASN A 44 5.54 1.99 -41.28
C ASN A 44 6.87 2.72 -41.05
N SER A 45 7.14 3.76 -41.83
CA SER A 45 8.33 4.60 -41.67
C SER A 45 8.20 5.50 -40.42
N PRO A 46 9.25 5.64 -39.57
CA PRO A 46 10.65 5.30 -39.83
C PRO A 46 11.11 3.88 -39.44
N PHE A 47 10.29 3.10 -38.75
CA PHE A 47 10.72 1.80 -38.20
C PHE A 47 10.95 0.73 -39.27
N VAL A 48 10.18 0.81 -40.36
CA VAL A 48 10.29 -0.07 -41.52
C VAL A 48 10.33 0.75 -42.79
N SER A 49 11.09 0.30 -43.79
CA SER A 49 11.07 0.91 -45.12
C SER A 49 9.73 0.69 -45.83
N THR A 50 9.08 1.78 -46.25
CA THR A 50 7.82 1.77 -47.00
C THR A 50 8.00 1.66 -48.51
N VAL A 51 9.24 1.48 -48.98
CA VAL A 51 9.53 1.22 -50.40
C VAL A 51 8.87 -0.11 -50.80
N PRO A 52 8.06 -0.18 -51.87
CA PRO A 52 7.24 -1.36 -52.21
C PRO A 52 8.01 -2.69 -52.33
N GLU A 53 9.26 -2.66 -52.79
CA GLU A 53 10.11 -3.85 -52.89
C GLU A 53 10.60 -4.33 -51.52
N LEU A 54 10.96 -3.40 -50.64
CA LEU A 54 11.45 -3.68 -49.28
C LEU A 54 10.31 -4.09 -48.34
N LEU A 55 9.08 -3.61 -48.56
CA LEU A 55 7.89 -4.10 -47.86
C LEU A 55 7.58 -5.58 -48.16
N LYS A 56 7.97 -6.07 -49.35
CA LYS A 56 7.83 -7.50 -49.71
C LYS A 56 8.98 -8.33 -49.15
N SER A 57 10.20 -7.77 -49.14
CA SER A 57 11.42 -8.45 -48.71
C SER A 57 12.42 -7.41 -48.17
N PRO A 58 12.44 -7.16 -46.84
CA PRO A 58 13.21 -6.07 -46.26
C PRO A 58 14.72 -6.33 -46.24
N CYS A 59 15.12 -7.60 -46.27
CA CYS A 59 16.50 -8.01 -46.18
C CYS A 59 16.78 -9.28 -46.98
N THR A 60 18.08 -9.55 -47.18
CA THR A 60 18.60 -10.82 -47.70
C THR A 60 19.50 -11.43 -46.63
N LEU A 61 19.13 -12.62 -46.19
CA LEU A 61 19.81 -13.40 -45.17
C LEU A 61 21.04 -14.13 -45.73
N ASN A 62 21.73 -14.86 -44.84
CA ASN A 62 22.82 -15.74 -45.24
C ASN A 62 22.37 -16.74 -46.32
N ARG A 63 23.27 -17.02 -47.27
CA ARG A 63 23.01 -17.89 -48.44
C ARG A 63 21.94 -17.36 -49.41
N GLY A 64 21.68 -16.06 -49.42
CA GLY A 64 20.83 -15.40 -50.42
C GLY A 64 19.32 -15.60 -50.22
N ARG A 65 18.90 -16.11 -49.06
CA ARG A 65 17.48 -16.25 -48.73
C ARG A 65 16.85 -14.89 -48.46
N LYS A 66 15.71 -14.60 -49.09
CA LYS A 66 14.95 -13.38 -48.85
C LYS A 66 14.19 -13.45 -47.52
N CYS A 67 14.18 -12.34 -46.80
CA CYS A 67 13.36 -12.13 -45.61
C CYS A 67 11.88 -12.03 -46.00
N VAL A 68 10.98 -12.37 -45.07
CA VAL A 68 9.54 -12.13 -45.25
C VAL A 68 9.17 -10.69 -44.98
N ALA A 69 8.00 -10.29 -45.50
CA ALA A 69 7.40 -8.99 -45.24
C ALA A 69 7.37 -8.66 -43.72
N PRO A 70 7.67 -7.41 -43.32
CA PRO A 70 7.63 -6.96 -41.93
C PRO A 70 6.25 -7.12 -41.29
N TYR A 71 6.23 -7.32 -39.98
CA TYR A 71 5.02 -7.44 -39.17
C TYR A 71 5.33 -7.09 -37.72
N SER A 72 4.33 -6.62 -36.96
CA SER A 72 4.53 -6.28 -35.54
C SER A 72 4.55 -7.53 -34.67
N PHE A 73 3.44 -8.27 -34.54
CA PHE A 73 3.38 -9.51 -33.77
C PHE A 73 2.58 -10.59 -34.49
N LYS A 74 3.06 -11.84 -34.38
CA LYS A 74 2.40 -13.04 -34.90
C LYS A 74 2.47 -14.19 -33.91
N ASN A 75 1.33 -14.77 -33.57
CA ASN A 75 1.23 -16.05 -32.89
C ASN A 75 1.36 -17.18 -33.93
N HIS A 76 2.41 -17.99 -33.84
CA HIS A 76 2.58 -19.13 -34.75
C HIS A 76 1.96 -20.40 -34.19
N MET A 77 1.93 -20.53 -32.87
CA MET A 77 1.46 -21.72 -32.18
C MET A 77 0.84 -21.37 -30.83
N PRO A 78 -0.49 -21.58 -30.68
CA PRO A 78 -1.13 -21.54 -29.38
C PRO A 78 -0.54 -22.56 -28.41
N LEU A 79 -0.70 -22.33 -27.12
CA LEU A 79 -0.22 -23.20 -26.03
C LEU A 79 -0.75 -24.63 -26.19
N SER A 80 0.17 -25.57 -26.36
CA SER A 80 -0.13 -26.99 -26.57
C SER A 80 0.84 -27.89 -25.79
N THR A 81 0.46 -29.14 -25.58
CA THR A 81 1.31 -30.19 -24.98
C THR A 81 2.34 -30.76 -25.98
N ASP A 82 2.19 -30.44 -27.27
CA ASP A 82 3.07 -30.92 -28.35
C ASP A 82 4.34 -30.07 -28.48
N HIS A 83 5.33 -30.38 -27.63
CA HIS A 83 6.67 -29.79 -27.66
C HIS A 83 7.43 -30.03 -28.99
N SER A 84 7.19 -31.14 -29.70
CA SER A 84 7.84 -31.39 -30.99
C SER A 84 7.34 -30.41 -32.06
N LYS A 85 6.04 -30.11 -32.04
CA LYS A 85 5.45 -29.05 -32.88
C LYS A 85 6.04 -27.69 -32.56
N PHE A 86 6.34 -27.37 -31.29
CA PHE A 86 7.01 -26.11 -30.94
C PHE A 86 8.34 -25.97 -31.67
N SER A 87 9.25 -26.94 -31.54
CA SER A 87 10.57 -26.83 -32.17
C SER A 87 10.49 -26.83 -33.69
N TYR A 88 9.53 -27.55 -34.27
CA TYR A 88 9.22 -27.44 -35.68
C TYR A 88 8.82 -26.01 -36.06
N GLN A 89 7.84 -25.41 -35.38
CA GLN A 89 7.35 -24.05 -35.66
C GLN A 89 8.45 -22.99 -35.52
N VAL A 90 9.28 -23.06 -34.48
CA VAL A 90 10.43 -22.15 -34.30
C VAL A 90 11.44 -22.34 -35.45
N SER A 91 11.71 -23.57 -35.88
CA SER A 91 12.66 -23.83 -36.97
C SER A 91 12.15 -23.37 -38.35
N GLN A 92 10.83 -23.40 -38.56
CA GLN A 92 10.20 -23.06 -39.84
C GLN A 92 9.85 -21.59 -39.97
N ALA A 93 9.62 -20.89 -38.85
CA ALA A 93 9.31 -19.47 -38.88
C ALA A 93 10.41 -18.69 -39.62
N GLN A 94 9.95 -17.84 -40.55
CA GLN A 94 10.81 -17.09 -41.44
C GLN A 94 11.18 -15.75 -40.81
N VAL A 95 12.46 -15.39 -40.94
CA VAL A 95 13.02 -14.13 -40.44
C VAL A 95 12.57 -12.96 -41.32
N SER A 96 12.34 -11.82 -40.68
CA SER A 96 11.97 -10.57 -41.34
C SER A 96 13.03 -9.50 -41.02
N GLY A 97 12.70 -8.22 -41.18
CA GLY A 97 13.59 -7.13 -40.83
C GLY A 97 12.86 -5.79 -40.76
N ASN A 98 13.40 -4.93 -39.92
CA ASN A 98 13.10 -3.51 -39.72
C ASN A 98 14.29 -2.66 -40.20
N LEU A 99 14.19 -1.35 -40.03
CA LEU A 99 15.17 -0.37 -40.48
C LEU A 99 15.98 0.22 -39.32
N ASP A 100 15.32 0.58 -38.22
CA ASP A 100 15.97 1.07 -37.02
C ASP A 100 16.38 -0.05 -36.07
N SER A 101 16.99 0.30 -34.95
CA SER A 101 17.59 -0.68 -34.04
C SER A 101 16.67 -1.18 -32.92
N PRO A 102 15.84 -0.34 -32.28
CA PRO A 102 14.86 -0.85 -31.31
C PRO A 102 13.78 -1.67 -32.02
N GLU A 103 13.19 -2.61 -31.29
CA GLU A 103 12.13 -3.48 -31.82
C GLU A 103 10.80 -3.23 -31.11
N GLY A 104 9.71 -3.61 -31.76
CA GLY A 104 8.33 -3.50 -31.27
C GLY A 104 7.94 -4.59 -30.26
N GLY A 105 8.88 -5.05 -29.46
CA GLY A 105 8.70 -6.19 -28.56
C GLY A 105 7.66 -5.98 -27.47
N LEU A 106 7.47 -4.75 -26.97
CA LEU A 106 6.50 -4.50 -25.90
C LEU A 106 5.04 -4.62 -26.40
N ASP A 107 4.76 -4.29 -27.66
CA ASP A 107 3.44 -4.55 -28.28
C ASP A 107 3.13 -6.04 -28.30
N ALA A 108 4.13 -6.85 -28.67
CA ALA A 108 4.02 -8.30 -28.69
C ALA A 108 3.78 -8.88 -27.29
N LEU A 109 4.42 -8.34 -26.25
CA LEU A 109 4.17 -8.72 -24.86
C LEU A 109 2.71 -8.47 -24.48
N VAL A 110 2.21 -7.25 -24.67
CA VAL A 110 0.81 -6.93 -24.32
C VAL A 110 -0.15 -7.84 -25.06
N GLN A 111 -0.02 -7.99 -26.39
CA GLN A 111 -0.93 -8.85 -27.16
C GLN A 111 -0.84 -10.31 -26.72
N ALA A 112 0.36 -10.85 -26.44
CA ALA A 112 0.51 -12.20 -25.93
C ALA A 112 -0.10 -12.41 -24.54
N ILE A 113 -0.22 -11.36 -23.73
CA ILE A 113 -0.83 -11.43 -22.39
C ILE A 113 -2.36 -11.36 -22.48
N VAL A 114 -2.90 -10.41 -23.26
CA VAL A 114 -4.34 -10.08 -23.24
C VAL A 114 -5.17 -10.92 -24.21
N CYS A 115 -4.57 -11.47 -25.28
CA CYS A 115 -5.24 -12.37 -26.23
C CYS A 115 -5.31 -13.81 -25.70
N LYS A 116 -6.08 -14.01 -24.62
CA LYS A 116 -6.14 -15.27 -23.87
C LYS A 116 -6.58 -16.46 -24.72
N GLU A 117 -7.53 -16.25 -25.63
CA GLU A 117 -8.10 -17.33 -26.45
C GLU A 117 -7.13 -17.74 -27.57
N GLU A 118 -6.54 -16.77 -28.26
CA GLU A 118 -5.61 -16.99 -29.36
C GLU A 118 -4.31 -17.62 -28.89
N ILE A 119 -3.80 -17.18 -27.73
CA ILE A 119 -2.59 -17.73 -27.12
C ILE A 119 -2.90 -19.04 -26.39
N GLY A 120 -4.09 -19.18 -25.80
CA GLY A 120 -4.54 -20.38 -25.11
C GLY A 120 -4.13 -20.45 -23.64
N TRP A 121 -4.09 -19.31 -22.95
CA TRP A 121 -3.81 -19.25 -21.51
C TRP A 121 -4.87 -20.01 -20.72
N ARG A 122 -4.44 -20.86 -19.77
CA ARG A 122 -5.35 -21.59 -18.88
C ARG A 122 -5.55 -20.82 -17.60
N GLN A 123 -6.78 -20.69 -17.12
CA GLN A 123 -7.08 -19.98 -15.86
C GLN A 123 -6.29 -20.55 -14.66
N GLN A 124 -6.32 -21.87 -14.48
CA GLN A 124 -5.63 -22.54 -13.37
C GLN A 124 -4.23 -23.02 -13.78
N ALA A 125 -3.34 -22.08 -14.13
CA ALA A 125 -1.94 -22.41 -14.41
C ALA A 125 -1.01 -21.26 -14.08
N ARG A 126 0.24 -21.58 -13.77
CA ARG A 126 1.33 -20.61 -13.74
C ARG A 126 1.63 -20.16 -15.17
N HIS A 127 1.62 -18.85 -15.41
CA HIS A 127 1.92 -18.28 -16.72
C HIS A 127 3.33 -17.72 -16.72
N LEU A 128 4.17 -18.30 -17.57
CA LEU A 128 5.55 -17.86 -17.80
C LEU A 128 5.64 -17.39 -19.25
N LEU A 129 6.14 -16.18 -19.47
CA LEU A 129 6.33 -15.64 -20.81
C LEU A 129 7.79 -15.26 -21.00
N VAL A 130 8.47 -15.99 -21.89
CA VAL A 130 9.88 -15.80 -22.20
C VAL A 130 10.00 -14.87 -23.41
N PHE A 131 10.54 -13.69 -23.18
CA PHE A 131 10.87 -12.69 -24.18
C PHE A 131 12.34 -12.82 -24.57
N SER A 132 12.67 -12.82 -25.86
CA SER A 132 14.05 -13.01 -26.31
C SER A 132 14.38 -12.15 -27.52
N THR A 133 15.48 -11.42 -27.45
CA THR A 133 15.97 -10.49 -28.48
C THR A 133 17.47 -10.22 -28.30
N ASP A 134 18.10 -9.65 -29.33
CA ASP A 134 19.44 -9.09 -29.28
C ASP A 134 19.49 -7.57 -29.39
N ALA A 135 18.33 -6.90 -29.31
CA ALA A 135 18.15 -5.46 -29.54
C ALA A 135 17.41 -4.74 -28.38
N GLU A 136 17.37 -3.41 -28.48
CA GLU A 136 16.59 -2.52 -27.61
C GLU A 136 15.08 -2.59 -27.93
N PHE A 137 14.26 -1.85 -27.21
CA PHE A 137 12.80 -1.87 -27.38
C PHE A 137 12.22 -0.47 -27.49
N HIS A 138 11.17 -0.31 -28.30
CA HIS A 138 10.36 0.89 -28.32
C HIS A 138 9.46 1.02 -27.09
N ILE A 139 9.17 2.27 -26.72
CA ILE A 139 8.29 2.61 -25.59
C ILE A 139 7.16 3.56 -26.02
N ALA A 140 6.14 3.71 -25.17
CA ALA A 140 5.07 4.68 -25.37
C ALA A 140 5.63 6.08 -25.70
N GLY A 141 5.08 6.70 -26.74
CA GLY A 141 5.54 7.97 -27.32
C GLY A 141 6.23 7.78 -28.67
N ASP A 142 6.94 6.66 -28.88
CA ASP A 142 7.68 6.42 -30.12
C ASP A 142 6.74 6.24 -31.32
N GLY A 143 5.57 5.61 -31.11
CA GLY A 143 4.58 5.36 -32.16
C GLY A 143 4.02 6.64 -32.80
N LYS A 144 4.20 7.80 -32.17
CA LYS A 144 3.88 9.11 -32.75
C LYS A 144 4.58 9.31 -34.10
N LEU A 145 5.79 8.76 -34.28
CA LEU A 145 6.56 8.87 -35.53
C LEU A 145 5.89 8.18 -36.72
N VAL A 146 5.07 7.14 -36.48
CA VAL A 146 4.32 6.40 -37.51
C VAL A 146 2.84 6.78 -37.58
N GLY A 147 2.41 7.79 -36.81
CA GLY A 147 1.01 8.19 -36.70
C GLY A 147 0.16 7.34 -35.76
N ALA A 148 0.75 6.40 -35.02
CA ALA A 148 0.09 5.60 -34.00
C ALA A 148 0.02 6.39 -32.69
N ILE A 149 -0.95 7.31 -32.60
CA ILE A 149 -1.05 8.31 -31.52
C ILE A 149 -2.04 7.94 -30.41
N ILE A 150 -2.80 6.86 -30.59
CA ILE A 150 -3.78 6.42 -29.58
C ILE A 150 -3.01 5.57 -28.56
N PRO A 151 -3.05 5.88 -27.25
CA PRO A 151 -2.39 5.05 -26.25
C PRO A 151 -2.85 3.59 -26.30
N ASN A 152 -1.93 2.67 -26.01
CA ASN A 152 -2.25 1.24 -25.91
C ASN A 152 -3.41 1.01 -24.91
N ASP A 153 -4.39 0.21 -25.30
CA ASP A 153 -5.65 0.04 -24.56
C ASP A 153 -5.71 -1.27 -23.74
N ALA A 154 -4.62 -2.05 -23.70
CA ALA A 154 -4.54 -3.36 -23.07
C ALA A 154 -5.62 -4.36 -23.53
N LYS A 155 -6.14 -4.23 -24.75
CA LYS A 155 -7.12 -5.18 -25.30
C LYS A 155 -6.50 -6.08 -26.35
N CYS A 156 -7.11 -7.26 -26.52
CA CYS A 156 -6.75 -8.12 -27.63
C CYS A 156 -7.17 -7.47 -28.95
N ARG A 157 -6.19 -7.26 -29.82
CA ARG A 157 -6.32 -6.63 -31.14
C ARG A 157 -5.71 -7.52 -32.23
N MET A 158 -5.64 -8.82 -31.95
CA MET A 158 -5.26 -9.81 -32.94
C MET A 158 -6.43 -10.13 -33.86
N ASN A 159 -6.13 -10.29 -35.14
CA ASN A 159 -7.03 -10.86 -36.13
C ASN A 159 -6.47 -12.23 -36.53
N GLY A 160 -7.15 -13.29 -36.06
CA GLY A 160 -6.63 -14.65 -36.14
C GLY A 160 -5.32 -14.79 -35.37
N ASN A 161 -4.19 -14.81 -36.09
CA ASN A 161 -2.89 -15.05 -35.48
C ASN A 161 -1.90 -13.88 -35.62
N LYS A 162 -2.36 -12.71 -36.08
CA LYS A 162 -1.53 -11.51 -36.25
C LYS A 162 -2.12 -10.33 -35.52
N TYR A 163 -1.28 -9.48 -34.96
CA TYR A 163 -1.69 -8.19 -34.44
C TYR A 163 -1.91 -7.22 -35.62
N GLU A 164 -3.10 -6.60 -35.72
CA GLU A 164 -3.44 -5.65 -36.79
C GLU A 164 -3.62 -4.21 -36.29
N GLY A 165 -3.71 -4.00 -34.97
CA GLY A 165 -3.84 -2.67 -34.36
C GLY A 165 -2.54 -1.85 -34.32
N TYR A 166 -1.43 -2.35 -34.87
CA TYR A 166 -0.09 -1.82 -34.65
C TYR A 166 0.14 -0.38 -35.18
N LEU A 167 -0.64 0.10 -36.16
CA LEU A 167 -0.59 1.51 -36.61
C LEU A 167 -1.67 2.39 -36.00
N THR A 168 -2.63 1.81 -35.27
CA THR A 168 -3.67 2.56 -34.58
C THR A 168 -3.21 2.95 -33.19
N TYR A 169 -2.63 2.00 -32.46
CA TYR A 169 -2.21 2.15 -31.08
C TYR A 169 -0.70 2.32 -30.95
N ASP A 170 -0.26 3.24 -30.10
CA ASP A 170 1.12 3.43 -29.69
C ASP A 170 1.65 2.20 -28.93
N TYR A 171 2.97 2.11 -28.75
CA TYR A 171 3.58 1.11 -27.87
C TYR A 171 3.10 1.30 -26.43
N PRO A 172 3.08 0.25 -25.60
CA PRO A 172 2.71 0.37 -24.19
C PRO A 172 3.82 1.07 -23.39
N SER A 173 3.43 1.75 -22.31
CA SER A 173 4.40 2.24 -21.32
C SER A 173 4.86 1.11 -20.39
N ILE A 174 5.99 1.30 -19.71
CA ILE A 174 6.53 0.30 -18.78
C ILE A 174 5.54 0.01 -17.64
N SER A 175 4.97 1.06 -17.05
CA SER A 175 3.96 0.91 -15.99
C SER A 175 2.68 0.23 -16.49
N HIS A 176 2.28 0.50 -17.74
CA HIS A 176 1.14 -0.18 -18.35
C HIS A 176 1.41 -1.67 -18.56
N LEU A 177 2.61 -2.05 -19.02
CA LEU A 177 3.01 -3.45 -19.13
C LEU A 177 3.02 -4.14 -17.75
N ASN A 178 3.53 -3.48 -16.70
CA ASN A 178 3.51 -4.03 -15.34
C ASN A 178 2.07 -4.30 -14.86
N ASP A 179 1.16 -3.33 -15.03
CA ASP A 179 -0.25 -3.48 -14.65
C ASP A 179 -0.94 -4.61 -15.42
N VAL A 180 -0.71 -4.71 -16.73
CA VAL A 180 -1.26 -5.77 -17.59
C VAL A 180 -0.70 -7.14 -17.21
N ALA A 181 0.60 -7.26 -16.95
CA ALA A 181 1.23 -8.51 -16.52
C ALA A 181 0.70 -8.95 -15.15
N GLY A 182 0.63 -8.05 -14.17
CA GLY A 182 0.13 -8.33 -12.83
C GLY A 182 -1.35 -8.74 -12.81
N LYS A 183 -2.22 -8.01 -13.52
CA LYS A 183 -3.65 -8.35 -13.65
C LYS A 183 -3.90 -9.72 -14.27
N ASN A 184 -2.98 -10.18 -15.12
CA ASN A 184 -3.07 -11.46 -15.79
C ASN A 184 -2.15 -12.53 -15.19
N ASN A 185 -1.54 -12.28 -14.02
CA ASN A 185 -0.69 -13.25 -13.32
C ASN A 185 0.47 -13.80 -14.18
N ILE A 186 1.04 -12.96 -15.06
CA ILE A 186 2.13 -13.33 -15.97
C ILE A 186 3.49 -13.04 -15.33
N ASN A 187 4.38 -14.02 -15.35
CA ASN A 187 5.78 -13.83 -14.98
C ASN A 187 6.62 -13.65 -16.25
N LEU A 188 7.34 -12.53 -16.34
CA LEU A 188 8.12 -12.17 -17.53
C LEU A 188 9.58 -12.57 -17.37
N ILE A 189 10.13 -13.24 -18.38
CA ILE A 189 11.55 -13.63 -18.40
C ILE A 189 12.19 -13.04 -19.66
N PHE A 190 13.09 -12.07 -19.48
CA PHE A 190 13.83 -11.41 -20.55
C PHE A 190 15.15 -12.16 -20.80
N ALA A 191 15.21 -12.96 -21.87
CA ALA A 191 16.38 -13.71 -22.33
C ALA A 191 17.14 -12.94 -23.43
N ILE A 192 18.15 -12.16 -23.05
CA ILE A 192 18.82 -11.17 -23.90
C ILE A 192 20.16 -11.69 -24.42
N VAL A 193 20.37 -11.64 -25.72
CA VAL A 193 21.65 -12.07 -26.34
C VAL A 193 22.79 -11.16 -25.87
N LYS A 194 23.92 -11.78 -25.50
CA LYS A 194 25.17 -11.09 -25.12
C LYS A 194 25.90 -10.51 -26.35
N SER A 195 25.27 -9.59 -27.09
CA SER A 195 25.92 -8.90 -28.22
C SER A 195 26.54 -7.57 -27.77
N HIS A 196 25.83 -6.80 -26.94
CA HIS A 196 26.27 -5.50 -26.42
C HIS A 196 25.87 -5.32 -24.94
N ASN A 197 26.80 -4.83 -24.11
CA ASN A 197 26.57 -4.63 -22.67
C ASN A 197 25.41 -3.64 -22.36
N LEU A 198 25.09 -2.74 -23.29
CA LEU A 198 24.04 -1.74 -23.11
C LEU A 198 22.63 -2.37 -23.09
N ASN A 199 22.38 -3.39 -23.93
CA ASN A 199 21.07 -4.03 -24.02
C ASN A 199 20.71 -4.70 -22.68
N MET A 200 21.65 -5.46 -22.10
CA MET A 200 21.43 -6.15 -20.83
C MET A 200 21.01 -5.18 -19.72
N ARG A 201 21.71 -4.05 -19.59
CA ARG A 201 21.42 -3.04 -18.58
C ARG A 201 20.03 -2.42 -18.75
N SER A 202 19.60 -2.16 -19.99
CA SER A 202 18.27 -1.62 -20.26
C SER A 202 17.17 -2.60 -19.83
N TYR A 203 17.36 -3.90 -20.05
CA TYR A 203 16.40 -4.92 -19.58
C TYR A 203 16.45 -5.14 -18.06
N GLU A 204 17.61 -5.01 -17.43
CA GLU A 204 17.73 -5.03 -15.95
C GLU A 204 16.90 -3.91 -15.33
N LEU A 205 17.07 -2.67 -15.80
CA LEU A 205 16.26 -1.52 -15.37
C LEU A 205 14.77 -1.70 -15.69
N LEU A 206 14.43 -2.27 -16.86
CA LEU A 206 13.04 -2.60 -17.18
C LEU A 206 12.46 -3.58 -16.16
N SER A 207 13.22 -4.62 -15.82
CA SER A 207 12.80 -5.66 -14.88
C SER A 207 12.74 -5.18 -13.43
N GLU A 208 13.40 -4.09 -13.05
CA GLU A 208 13.23 -3.45 -11.74
C GLU A 208 11.87 -2.75 -11.61
N ASN A 209 11.27 -2.36 -12.73
CA ASN A 209 9.99 -1.65 -12.79
C ASN A 209 8.79 -2.57 -13.10
N ILE A 210 9.04 -3.86 -13.28
CA ILE A 210 8.00 -4.85 -13.54
C ILE A 210 8.07 -5.91 -12.45
N GLU A 211 6.96 -6.09 -11.75
CA GLU A 211 6.84 -7.11 -10.72
C GLU A 211 6.89 -8.50 -11.36
N ASN A 212 7.49 -9.46 -10.64
CA ASN A 212 7.61 -10.85 -11.08
C ASN A 212 8.31 -11.03 -12.44
N SER A 213 9.25 -10.13 -12.79
CA SER A 213 10.13 -10.31 -13.94
C SER A 213 11.57 -10.66 -13.58
N LYS A 214 12.26 -11.31 -14.53
CA LYS A 214 13.69 -11.64 -14.44
C LYS A 214 14.40 -11.41 -15.77
N VAL A 215 15.70 -11.12 -15.70
CA VAL A 215 16.56 -10.95 -16.86
C VAL A 215 17.64 -12.02 -16.85
N GLY A 216 17.91 -12.54 -18.03
CA GLY A 216 18.89 -13.57 -18.30
C GLY A 216 19.67 -13.28 -19.55
N VAL A 217 20.93 -13.71 -19.55
CA VAL A 217 21.68 -13.76 -20.80
C VAL A 217 21.15 -14.91 -21.65
N LEU A 218 21.13 -14.79 -22.97
CA LEU A 218 20.92 -15.90 -23.89
C LEU A 218 22.28 -16.32 -24.46
N ASP A 219 22.89 -17.34 -23.86
CA ASP A 219 24.22 -17.83 -24.24
C ASP A 219 24.16 -19.01 -25.25
N GLU A 220 25.32 -19.59 -25.55
CA GLU A 220 25.46 -20.67 -26.55
C GLU A 220 24.80 -21.99 -26.15
N SER A 221 24.78 -22.33 -24.86
CA SER A 221 24.13 -23.54 -24.36
C SER A 221 22.64 -23.30 -24.11
N SER A 222 22.25 -22.04 -23.94
CA SER A 222 20.93 -21.58 -23.49
C SER A 222 20.50 -22.23 -22.17
N GLU A 223 21.44 -22.80 -21.42
CA GLU A 223 21.18 -23.47 -20.14
C GLU A 223 20.76 -22.46 -19.08
N ASN A 224 21.44 -21.31 -19.07
CA ASN A 224 21.14 -20.23 -18.16
C ASN A 224 19.70 -19.71 -18.27
N VAL A 225 19.07 -19.72 -19.46
CA VAL A 225 17.65 -19.36 -19.62
C VAL A 225 16.74 -20.45 -19.04
N ILE A 226 17.11 -21.72 -19.16
CA ILE A 226 16.36 -22.82 -18.54
C ILE A 226 16.46 -22.70 -17.02
N ASP A 227 17.66 -22.46 -16.50
CA ASP A 227 17.89 -22.26 -15.07
C ASP A 227 17.10 -21.06 -14.55
N LEU A 228 17.00 -19.97 -15.31
CA LEU A 228 16.15 -18.84 -14.93
C LEU A 228 14.66 -19.18 -14.92
N VAL A 229 14.18 -19.97 -15.89
CA VAL A 229 12.80 -20.44 -15.88
C VAL A 229 12.55 -21.35 -14.68
N LEU A 230 13.51 -22.23 -14.36
CA LEU A 230 13.45 -23.11 -13.20
C LEU A 230 13.50 -22.35 -11.88
N ASP A 231 14.45 -21.43 -11.72
CA ASP A 231 14.61 -20.61 -10.53
C ASP A 231 13.39 -19.71 -10.31
N ASN A 232 12.84 -19.15 -11.39
CA ASN A 232 11.61 -18.37 -11.32
C ASN A 232 10.43 -19.27 -10.92
N TYR A 233 10.30 -20.44 -11.53
CA TYR A 233 9.28 -21.43 -11.16
C TYR A 233 9.41 -21.86 -9.70
N ASN A 234 10.61 -22.25 -9.25
CA ASN A 234 10.89 -22.69 -7.90
C ASN A 234 10.62 -21.58 -6.90
N LYS A 235 11.10 -20.34 -7.10
CA LYS A 235 10.76 -19.21 -6.21
C LYS A 235 9.27 -18.97 -6.03
N ILE A 236 8.48 -19.22 -7.08
CA ILE A 236 7.02 -19.06 -7.06
C ILE A 236 6.33 -20.25 -6.40
N VAL A 237 6.92 -21.45 -6.46
CA VAL A 237 6.37 -22.66 -5.81
C VAL A 237 6.82 -22.77 -4.36
N ASP A 238 8.01 -22.25 -4.05
CA ASP A 238 8.64 -22.25 -2.74
C ASP A 238 8.02 -21.18 -1.82
N SER A 239 7.17 -20.30 -2.33
CA SER A 239 6.50 -19.31 -1.50
C SER A 239 5.03 -19.14 -1.86
N VAL A 240 4.22 -18.93 -0.83
CA VAL A 240 2.79 -18.64 -0.96
C VAL A 240 2.53 -17.33 -0.26
N LEU A 241 2.26 -16.29 -1.05
CA LEU A 241 1.83 -14.98 -0.59
C LEU A 241 0.33 -14.82 -0.84
N ILE A 242 -0.40 -14.22 0.10
CA ILE A 242 -1.82 -13.94 -0.03
C ILE A 242 -2.04 -12.43 -0.16
N ASP A 243 -2.56 -12.02 -1.31
CA ASP A 243 -3.00 -10.67 -1.59
C ASP A 243 -4.42 -10.46 -1.04
N THR A 244 -4.65 -9.29 -0.46
CA THR A 244 -5.96 -8.88 0.08
C THR A 244 -6.32 -7.48 -0.38
N ASN A 245 -7.60 -7.23 -0.65
CA ASN A 245 -8.12 -5.91 -1.07
C ASN A 245 -8.50 -5.04 0.15
N SER A 246 -7.63 -4.97 1.17
CA SER A 246 -7.92 -4.24 2.42
C SER A 246 -8.34 -2.79 2.14
N THR A 247 -9.48 -2.38 2.70
CA THR A 247 -10.01 -1.02 2.57
C THR A 247 -9.73 -0.20 3.84
N GLN A 248 -9.95 1.12 3.79
CA GLN A 248 -9.84 2.00 4.97
C GLN A 248 -10.82 1.65 6.12
N HIS A 249 -11.82 0.79 5.87
CA HIS A 249 -12.88 0.46 6.83
C HIS A 249 -12.63 -0.86 7.57
N VAL A 250 -11.70 -1.70 7.08
CA VAL A 250 -11.45 -3.04 7.61
C VAL A 250 -9.94 -3.29 7.66
N GLN A 251 -9.44 -3.66 8.84
CA GLN A 251 -8.08 -4.14 9.03
C GLN A 251 -8.06 -5.66 8.88
N ILE A 252 -7.16 -6.15 8.05
CA ILE A 252 -6.95 -7.59 7.83
C ILE A 252 -5.55 -7.95 8.28
N GLU A 253 -5.45 -8.91 9.19
CA GLU A 253 -4.19 -9.52 9.61
C GLU A 253 -4.17 -10.99 9.24
N LEU A 254 -3.11 -11.42 8.55
CA LEU A 254 -2.92 -12.81 8.13
C LEU A 254 -1.80 -13.44 8.96
N THR A 255 -2.09 -14.59 9.56
CA THR A 255 -1.10 -15.44 10.21
C THR A 255 -1.07 -16.81 9.53
N SER A 256 0.10 -17.41 9.48
CA SER A 256 0.35 -18.71 8.86
C SER A 256 1.15 -19.60 9.81
N ASN A 257 0.95 -20.91 9.72
CA ASN A 257 1.62 -21.90 10.57
C ASN A 257 2.64 -22.75 9.80
N CYS A 258 3.25 -22.18 8.77
CA CYS A 258 4.30 -22.83 8.00
C CYS A 258 5.66 -22.73 8.72
N THR A 259 6.60 -23.54 8.29
CA THR A 259 7.98 -23.61 8.84
C THR A 259 8.69 -22.26 8.78
N THR A 260 8.46 -21.51 7.70
CA THR A 260 9.09 -20.21 7.45
C THR A 260 8.02 -19.14 7.17
N PRO A 261 7.40 -18.56 8.21
CA PRO A 261 6.35 -17.56 8.04
C PRO A 261 6.96 -16.22 7.59
N ILE A 262 6.33 -15.62 6.58
CA ILE A 262 6.65 -14.27 6.09
C ILE A 262 5.39 -13.40 6.16
N LYS A 263 5.55 -12.08 6.00
CA LYS A 263 4.40 -11.17 6.02
C LYS A 263 3.37 -11.59 4.95
N ASN A 264 2.13 -11.83 5.37
CA ASN A 264 1.02 -12.29 4.53
C ASN A 264 1.31 -13.59 3.74
N GLY A 265 2.20 -14.46 4.23
CA GLY A 265 2.59 -15.63 3.47
C GLY A 265 3.51 -16.63 4.18
N CYS A 266 4.09 -17.49 3.37
CA CYS A 266 5.08 -18.49 3.74
C CYS A 266 6.18 -18.61 2.68
N SER A 267 7.40 -18.91 3.10
CA SER A 267 8.49 -19.33 2.22
C SER A 267 8.91 -20.78 2.51
N ASP A 268 9.78 -21.31 1.65
CA ASP A 268 10.30 -22.68 1.65
C ASP A 268 9.24 -23.78 1.65
N ILE A 269 8.19 -23.58 0.85
CA ILE A 269 7.07 -24.51 0.65
C ILE A 269 7.46 -25.58 -0.37
N HIS A 270 7.10 -26.83 -0.17
CA HIS A 270 7.33 -27.88 -1.16
C HIS A 270 6.06 -28.36 -1.86
N VAL A 271 6.21 -28.89 -3.08
CA VAL A 271 5.09 -29.42 -3.87
C VAL A 271 4.38 -30.54 -3.08
N GLY A 272 3.07 -30.36 -2.85
CA GLY A 272 2.23 -31.30 -2.10
C GLY A 272 2.07 -30.95 -0.62
N GLU A 273 2.78 -29.94 -0.12
CA GLU A 273 2.59 -29.40 1.23
C GLU A 273 1.31 -28.56 1.30
N VAL A 274 0.58 -28.68 2.41
CA VAL A 274 -0.66 -27.93 2.66
C VAL A 274 -0.40 -26.90 3.76
N VAL A 275 -0.62 -25.62 3.44
CA VAL A 275 -0.45 -24.52 4.38
C VAL A 275 -1.78 -23.88 4.73
N ASN A 276 -1.99 -23.71 6.03
CA ASN A 276 -3.20 -23.10 6.58
C ASN A 276 -2.91 -21.64 6.95
N PHE A 277 -3.75 -20.75 6.43
CA PHE A 277 -3.76 -19.33 6.77
C PHE A 277 -4.95 -19.03 7.69
N THR A 278 -4.71 -18.25 8.74
CA THR A 278 -5.74 -17.70 9.61
C THR A 278 -5.82 -16.20 9.36
N ALA A 279 -6.99 -15.73 8.90
CA ALA A 279 -7.26 -14.31 8.69
C ALA A 279 -8.05 -13.76 9.88
N SER A 280 -7.53 -12.71 10.51
CA SER A 280 -8.22 -11.90 11.50
C SER A 280 -8.76 -10.65 10.82
N ILE A 281 -10.08 -10.54 10.73
CA ILE A 281 -10.79 -9.45 10.05
C ILE A 281 -11.41 -8.55 11.11
N LYS A 282 -10.93 -7.31 11.21
CA LYS A 282 -11.36 -6.34 12.21
C LYS A 282 -11.99 -5.11 11.54
N PRO A 283 -13.31 -4.91 11.66
CA PRO A 283 -13.95 -3.66 11.28
C PRO A 283 -13.41 -2.50 12.13
N LEU A 284 -13.08 -1.38 11.49
CA LEU A 284 -12.52 -0.20 12.18
C LEU A 284 -13.61 0.84 12.51
N SER A 285 -14.63 0.97 11.67
CA SER A 285 -15.70 1.94 11.86
C SER A 285 -16.97 1.56 11.10
N CYS A 286 -18.11 1.94 11.66
CA CYS A 286 -19.42 1.90 11.00
C CYS A 286 -19.73 3.17 10.20
N ALA A 287 -18.86 4.19 10.25
CA ALA A 287 -19.06 5.45 9.54
C ALA A 287 -18.98 5.24 8.02
N GLY A 288 -20.06 5.59 7.31
CA GLY A 288 -20.16 5.43 5.85
C GLY A 288 -20.65 4.05 5.39
N TYR A 289 -20.93 3.12 6.31
CA TYR A 289 -21.61 1.87 5.97
C TYR A 289 -23.06 2.15 5.58
N ASN A 290 -23.43 1.78 4.35
CA ASN A 290 -24.74 2.04 3.75
C ASN A 290 -25.67 0.82 3.79
N GLY A 291 -25.34 -0.18 4.62
CA GLY A 291 -26.09 -1.45 4.69
C GLY A 291 -25.79 -2.43 3.56
N LYS A 292 -24.77 -2.19 2.71
CA LYS A 292 -24.32 -3.17 1.71
C LYS A 292 -23.12 -3.96 2.23
N PRO A 293 -23.06 -5.29 2.01
CA PRO A 293 -21.93 -6.10 2.42
C PRO A 293 -20.61 -5.58 1.83
N ILE A 294 -19.55 -5.61 2.64
CA ILE A 294 -18.18 -5.29 2.20
C ILE A 294 -17.56 -6.57 1.63
N THR A 295 -17.18 -6.56 0.35
CA THR A 295 -16.55 -7.71 -0.30
C THR A 295 -15.03 -7.71 -0.10
N ILE A 296 -14.53 -8.73 0.59
CA ILE A 296 -13.10 -8.95 0.84
C ILE A 296 -12.64 -10.17 0.04
N SER A 297 -11.56 -10.03 -0.73
CA SER A 297 -10.96 -11.12 -1.50
C SER A 297 -9.58 -11.49 -0.95
N PHE A 298 -9.34 -12.78 -0.75
CA PHE A 298 -8.04 -13.37 -0.44
C PHE A 298 -7.57 -14.17 -1.65
N LYS A 299 -6.46 -13.77 -2.26
CA LYS A 299 -5.95 -14.36 -3.50
C LYS A 299 -4.49 -14.77 -3.32
N PRO A 300 -4.12 -16.05 -3.52
CA PRO A 300 -2.71 -16.41 -3.62
C PRO A 300 -2.05 -15.70 -4.80
N ALA A 301 -0.91 -15.06 -4.57
CA ALA A 301 -0.16 -14.36 -5.61
C ALA A 301 0.13 -15.29 -6.80
N GLY A 302 -0.17 -14.80 -8.01
CA GLY A 302 0.06 -15.53 -9.25
C GLY A 302 -0.89 -16.70 -9.54
N ILE A 303 -1.93 -16.97 -8.72
CA ILE A 303 -3.04 -17.90 -9.02
C ILE A 303 -4.31 -17.07 -9.28
N ASP A 304 -5.20 -17.50 -10.18
CA ASP A 304 -6.49 -16.83 -10.42
C ASP A 304 -7.57 -17.18 -9.38
N GLU A 305 -7.38 -18.24 -8.59
CA GLU A 305 -8.31 -18.66 -7.55
C GLU A 305 -8.30 -17.68 -6.38
N SER A 306 -9.48 -17.41 -5.82
CA SER A 306 -9.62 -16.52 -4.67
C SER A 306 -10.76 -16.98 -3.76
N LEU A 307 -10.60 -16.70 -2.47
CA LEU A 307 -11.66 -16.78 -1.48
C LEU A 307 -12.28 -15.40 -1.33
N THR A 308 -13.59 -15.29 -1.57
CA THR A 308 -14.33 -14.05 -1.36
C THR A 308 -15.22 -14.17 -0.13
N ILE A 309 -15.15 -13.17 0.74
CA ILE A 309 -15.95 -13.04 1.96
C ILE A 309 -16.83 -11.80 1.83
N GLU A 310 -18.13 -11.96 2.03
CA GLU A 310 -19.07 -10.85 2.18
C GLU A 310 -19.23 -10.55 3.67
N LEU A 311 -18.76 -9.38 4.09
CA LEU A 311 -18.77 -8.93 5.48
C LEU A 311 -19.92 -7.95 5.71
N ASP A 312 -20.89 -8.36 6.51
CA ASP A 312 -21.95 -7.49 7.03
C ASP A 312 -21.58 -6.95 8.40
N LEU A 313 -21.72 -5.63 8.55
CA LEU A 313 -21.40 -4.93 9.78
C LEU A 313 -22.67 -4.71 10.60
N ILE A 314 -22.66 -5.20 11.85
CA ILE A 314 -23.72 -4.95 12.81
C ILE A 314 -23.38 -3.65 13.55
N CYS A 315 -23.96 -2.54 13.05
CA CYS A 315 -23.68 -1.19 13.55
C CYS A 315 -24.76 -0.61 14.47
N GLY A 316 -25.97 -1.19 14.44
CA GLY A 316 -27.09 -0.77 15.27
C GLY A 316 -27.50 -1.86 16.25
N CYS A 317 -28.32 -1.49 17.22
CA CYS A 317 -28.90 -2.43 18.18
C CYS A 317 -30.29 -2.87 17.73
N ASP A 318 -30.69 -4.11 18.05
CA ASP A 318 -32.02 -4.63 17.69
C ASP A 318 -33.19 -3.78 18.27
N CYS A 319 -32.97 -3.12 19.40
CA CYS A 319 -33.95 -2.24 20.05
C CYS A 319 -34.14 -0.88 19.35
N GLU A 320 -33.30 -0.58 18.35
CA GLU A 320 -33.43 0.61 17.50
C GLU A 320 -34.40 0.39 16.35
N VAL A 321 -34.75 -0.87 16.07
CA VAL A 321 -35.62 -1.25 14.95
C VAL A 321 -37.09 -1.02 15.33
N PRO A 322 -37.87 -0.28 14.50
CA PRO A 322 -39.30 -0.12 14.69
C PRO A 322 -40.02 -1.48 14.77
N GLY A 323 -40.75 -1.71 15.86
CA GLY A 323 -41.45 -2.97 16.14
C GLY A 323 -40.76 -3.87 17.17
N ASN A 324 -39.56 -3.53 17.64
CA ASN A 324 -38.95 -4.15 18.82
C ASN A 324 -39.74 -3.80 20.10
N SER A 325 -39.76 -4.70 21.09
CA SER A 325 -40.43 -4.47 22.38
C SER A 325 -39.89 -3.27 23.16
N ASN A 326 -38.69 -2.80 22.86
CA ASN A 326 -38.05 -1.64 23.49
C ASN A 326 -38.05 -0.39 22.59
N TYR A 327 -38.81 -0.41 21.49
CA TYR A 327 -39.05 0.73 20.61
C TYR A 327 -40.50 1.20 20.77
N PHE A 328 -40.70 2.40 21.31
CA PHE A 328 -42.02 2.97 21.51
C PHE A 328 -42.13 4.32 20.79
N PRO A 329 -42.86 4.40 19.67
CA PRO A 329 -43.11 5.68 19.01
C PRO A 329 -44.01 6.55 19.90
N ASN A 330 -43.75 7.87 19.94
CA ASN A 330 -44.51 8.86 20.70
C ASN A 330 -44.72 8.47 22.18
N SER A 331 -43.65 8.03 22.84
CA SER A 331 -43.71 7.54 24.22
C SER A 331 -44.11 8.67 25.20
N ALA A 332 -45.02 8.37 26.12
CA ALA A 332 -45.38 9.29 27.20
C ALA A 332 -44.17 9.66 28.08
N ASN A 333 -43.20 8.75 28.22
CA ASN A 333 -41.94 9.01 28.94
C ASN A 333 -41.04 10.03 28.21
N CYS A 334 -41.30 10.27 26.93
CA CYS A 334 -40.64 11.28 26.10
C CYS A 334 -41.57 12.46 25.83
N SER A 335 -42.46 12.78 26.79
CA SER A 335 -43.46 13.84 26.71
C SER A 335 -44.43 13.73 25.52
N GLY A 336 -44.52 12.55 24.89
CA GLY A 336 -45.27 12.35 23.64
C GLY A 336 -44.66 13.06 22.43
N LEU A 337 -43.46 13.65 22.57
CA LEU A 337 -42.80 14.50 21.58
C LEU A 337 -41.49 13.86 21.06
N GLY A 338 -41.35 12.54 21.22
CA GLY A 338 -40.22 11.76 20.76
C GLY A 338 -40.49 10.26 20.83
N GLU A 339 -39.55 9.51 20.29
CA GLU A 339 -39.55 8.05 20.29
C GLU A 339 -38.71 7.56 21.47
N MET A 340 -39.17 6.53 22.19
CA MET A 340 -38.32 5.84 23.17
C MET A 340 -37.60 4.69 22.47
N VAL A 341 -36.27 4.79 22.40
CA VAL A 341 -35.38 3.85 21.69
C VAL A 341 -34.39 3.29 22.69
N CYS A 342 -34.39 1.97 22.90
CA CYS A 342 -33.49 1.29 23.84
C CYS A 342 -33.47 1.91 25.26
N GLY A 343 -34.62 2.42 25.73
CA GLY A 343 -34.76 3.03 27.06
C GLY A 343 -34.36 4.51 27.16
N VAL A 344 -33.98 5.16 26.06
CA VAL A 344 -33.69 6.61 26.00
C VAL A 344 -34.61 7.31 25.01
N CYS A 345 -34.86 8.60 25.21
CA CYS A 345 -35.71 9.39 24.32
C CYS A 345 -34.93 9.97 23.14
N LYS A 346 -35.36 9.63 21.93
CA LYS A 346 -34.97 10.27 20.67
C LYS A 346 -36.02 11.32 20.30
N CYS A 347 -35.72 12.58 20.58
CA CYS A 347 -36.67 13.67 20.45
C CYS A 347 -36.96 14.04 18.99
N SER A 348 -38.19 14.50 18.75
CA SER A 348 -38.58 15.07 17.46
C SER A 348 -37.76 16.34 17.15
N PRO A 349 -37.59 16.71 15.87
CA PRO A 349 -36.87 17.93 15.50
C PRO A 349 -37.36 19.16 16.26
N GLY A 350 -36.43 19.92 16.86
CA GLY A 350 -36.75 21.10 17.66
C GLY A 350 -37.07 20.83 19.14
N ARG A 351 -37.14 19.56 19.57
CA ARG A 351 -37.27 19.17 20.98
C ARG A 351 -35.98 18.57 21.50
N TYR A 352 -35.68 18.79 22.77
CA TYR A 352 -34.49 18.24 23.43
C TYR A 352 -34.73 18.10 24.94
N GLY A 353 -33.76 17.52 25.66
CA GLY A 353 -33.91 17.12 27.05
C GLY A 353 -34.06 15.61 27.20
N SER A 354 -33.91 15.11 28.42
CA SER A 354 -33.93 13.67 28.70
C SER A 354 -35.28 13.00 28.42
N GLN A 355 -36.34 13.80 28.40
CA GLN A 355 -37.73 13.41 28.15
C GLN A 355 -38.37 14.26 27.04
N CYS A 356 -37.58 14.93 26.20
CA CYS A 356 -38.04 15.84 25.15
C CYS A 356 -38.93 17.00 25.64
N GLU A 357 -38.72 17.40 26.88
CA GLU A 357 -39.50 18.38 27.62
C GLU A 357 -39.21 19.84 27.19
N CYS A 358 -38.06 20.09 26.56
CA CYS A 358 -37.59 21.43 26.20
C CYS A 358 -37.85 21.73 24.71
N ASP A 359 -38.21 22.99 24.40
CA ASP A 359 -38.47 23.48 23.04
C ASP A 359 -37.31 24.38 22.55
N GLY A 360 -36.80 24.12 21.35
CA GLY A 360 -35.71 24.87 20.71
C GLY A 360 -36.11 26.21 20.12
N GLN A 361 -37.41 26.46 19.93
CA GLN A 361 -37.90 27.74 19.38
C GLN A 361 -38.18 28.80 20.47
N HIS A 362 -38.31 28.39 21.73
CA HIS A 362 -38.59 29.28 22.87
C HIS A 362 -37.39 29.37 23.83
N SER A 363 -36.23 29.81 23.34
CA SER A 363 -35.01 29.96 24.16
C SER A 363 -34.95 31.25 25.00
N HIS A 364 -36.04 32.03 25.10
CA HIS A 364 -36.02 33.34 25.78
C HIS A 364 -36.88 33.44 27.04
N SER A 365 -37.56 32.38 27.48
CA SER A 365 -38.50 32.49 28.61
C SER A 365 -38.43 31.35 29.64
N LEU A 366 -37.25 30.79 29.87
CA LEU A 366 -37.01 29.90 31.02
C LEU A 366 -35.72 30.30 31.74
N ASN A 367 -35.89 31.08 32.80
CA ASN A 367 -34.95 31.40 33.90
C ASN A 367 -33.44 31.24 33.59
N GLU A 368 -32.87 32.19 32.85
CA GLU A 368 -31.40 32.37 32.81
C GLU A 368 -30.80 32.57 34.22
N THR A 369 -31.62 32.99 35.19
CA THR A 369 -31.25 33.08 36.61
C THR A 369 -30.70 31.78 37.19
N ASP A 370 -31.19 30.62 36.72
CA ASP A 370 -30.76 29.30 37.22
C ASP A 370 -29.40 28.87 36.64
N CYS A 371 -28.90 29.60 35.64
CA CYS A 371 -27.64 29.38 34.94
C CYS A 371 -26.58 30.43 35.25
N VAL A 372 -26.82 31.29 36.24
CA VAL A 372 -25.88 32.34 36.68
C VAL A 372 -25.41 32.03 38.09
N GLN A 373 -24.10 32.09 38.34
CA GLN A 373 -23.52 31.73 39.64
C GLN A 373 -23.77 32.80 40.70
N ASN A 374 -23.47 34.08 40.41
CA ASN A 374 -23.75 35.22 41.27
C ASN A 374 -24.44 36.35 40.47
N PRO A 375 -25.25 37.21 41.12
CA PRO A 375 -25.88 38.35 40.45
C PRO A 375 -24.84 39.25 39.76
N GLY A 376 -24.90 39.35 38.43
CA GLY A 376 -23.96 40.11 37.60
C GLY A 376 -22.95 39.26 36.82
N ASP A 377 -22.83 37.96 37.12
CA ASP A 377 -22.03 37.04 36.31
C ASP A 377 -22.71 36.75 34.96
N SER A 378 -21.92 36.41 33.95
CA SER A 378 -22.45 35.96 32.66
C SER A 378 -23.12 34.58 32.79
N VAL A 379 -24.15 34.35 31.99
CA VAL A 379 -24.83 33.06 31.87
C VAL A 379 -23.79 31.97 31.55
N CYS A 380 -23.76 30.91 32.37
CA CYS A 380 -22.80 29.82 32.28
C CYS A 380 -21.34 30.26 32.20
N SER A 381 -20.99 31.33 32.95
CA SER A 381 -19.66 31.94 32.98
C SER A 381 -19.13 32.34 31.59
N GLY A 382 -20.00 32.47 30.58
CA GLY A 382 -19.63 32.74 29.19
C GLY A 382 -18.93 31.57 28.47
N LEU A 383 -18.81 30.41 29.13
CA LEU A 383 -18.11 29.22 28.62
C LEU A 383 -19.07 28.07 28.30
N GLY A 384 -20.37 28.37 28.25
CA GLY A 384 -21.41 27.42 27.89
C GLY A 384 -22.70 28.13 27.49
N SER A 385 -23.68 27.33 27.09
CA SER A 385 -25.04 27.78 26.82
C SER A 385 -25.98 27.29 27.92
N CYS A 386 -26.84 28.16 28.44
CA CYS A 386 -27.91 27.74 29.32
C CYS A 386 -28.99 27.04 28.49
N LYS A 387 -29.24 25.76 28.80
CA LYS A 387 -30.30 24.97 28.19
C LYS A 387 -31.14 24.36 29.28
N CYS A 388 -32.42 24.74 29.31
CA CYS A 388 -33.40 24.16 30.24
C CYS A 388 -32.98 24.30 31.73
N GLY A 389 -32.48 25.48 32.12
CA GLY A 389 -32.06 25.79 33.51
C GLY A 389 -30.77 25.12 33.96
N LYS A 390 -30.00 24.51 33.05
CA LYS A 390 -28.67 23.94 33.30
C LYS A 390 -27.67 24.44 32.27
N CYS A 391 -26.41 24.55 32.68
CA CYS A 391 -25.34 24.95 31.78
C CYS A 391 -24.77 23.75 31.03
N GLU A 392 -24.76 23.84 29.70
CA GLU A 392 -23.99 22.97 28.83
C GLU A 392 -22.70 23.67 28.43
N CYS A 393 -21.56 23.17 28.92
CA CYS A 393 -20.26 23.76 28.66
C CYS A 393 -19.78 23.48 27.24
N PHE A 394 -19.13 24.46 26.61
CA PHE A 394 -18.64 24.31 25.24
C PHE A 394 -17.53 23.25 25.16
N SER A 395 -17.61 22.41 24.13
CA SER A 395 -16.54 21.45 23.81
C SER A 395 -15.37 22.17 23.13
N ARG A 396 -14.14 21.74 23.44
CA ARG A 396 -12.91 22.26 22.84
C ARG A 396 -12.48 21.35 21.67
N PRO A 397 -11.74 21.86 20.67
CA PRO A 397 -11.21 21.05 19.58
C PRO A 397 -10.25 19.94 20.05
N ASN A 398 -9.54 20.16 21.16
CA ASN A 398 -8.72 19.16 21.80
C ASN A 398 -9.55 18.43 22.88
N SER A 399 -9.72 17.12 22.73
CA SER A 399 -10.51 16.26 23.63
C SER A 399 -10.00 16.23 25.08
N ASP A 400 -8.72 16.55 25.30
CA ASP A 400 -8.11 16.55 26.63
C ASP A 400 -8.42 17.84 27.41
N GLN A 401 -8.87 18.90 26.71
CA GLN A 401 -9.27 20.16 27.32
C GLN A 401 -10.77 20.15 27.62
N LYS A 402 -11.11 20.26 28.91
CA LYS A 402 -12.48 20.16 29.40
C LYS A 402 -12.85 21.39 30.22
N ILE A 403 -14.00 21.94 29.91
CA ILE A 403 -14.72 22.91 30.75
C ILE A 403 -15.73 22.12 31.59
N SER A 404 -15.88 22.49 32.85
CA SER A 404 -16.64 21.75 33.85
C SER A 404 -17.21 22.68 34.92
N GLY A 405 -18.06 22.13 35.79
CA GLY A 405 -18.74 22.87 36.85
C GLY A 405 -20.20 23.17 36.50
N LYS A 406 -21.02 23.38 37.53
CA LYS A 406 -22.48 23.61 37.40
C LYS A 406 -22.81 24.79 36.49
N PHE A 407 -21.94 25.80 36.47
CA PHE A 407 -22.08 27.02 35.68
C PHE A 407 -20.96 27.15 34.64
N CYS A 408 -20.26 26.06 34.30
CA CYS A 408 -19.09 26.07 33.40
C CYS A 408 -17.93 26.97 33.85
N GLN A 409 -17.81 27.17 35.15
CA GLN A 409 -16.85 28.11 35.74
C GLN A 409 -15.42 27.56 35.87
N CYS A 410 -15.20 26.27 35.59
CA CYS A 410 -13.91 25.61 35.78
C CYS A 410 -13.38 25.01 34.49
N ASP A 411 -12.07 25.03 34.31
CA ASP A 411 -11.38 24.30 33.26
C ASP A 411 -10.13 23.58 33.79
N ASN A 412 -9.54 22.74 32.93
CA ASN A 412 -8.32 21.99 33.21
C ASN A 412 -7.10 22.46 32.40
N TYR A 413 -7.11 23.67 31.83
CA TYR A 413 -6.06 24.15 30.93
C TYR A 413 -5.56 25.58 31.21
N SER A 414 -6.22 26.33 32.08
CA SER A 414 -5.92 27.71 32.44
C SER A 414 -5.08 27.84 33.73
N CYS A 415 -4.40 26.79 34.16
CA CYS A 415 -3.45 26.85 35.28
C CYS A 415 -2.08 27.40 34.86
N ASN A 416 -1.24 27.72 35.85
CA ASN A 416 0.12 28.22 35.63
C ASN A 416 0.97 27.25 34.81
N ARG A 417 1.88 27.81 34.01
CA ARG A 417 2.79 27.09 33.12
C ARG A 417 4.23 27.42 33.48
N GLU A 418 5.07 26.40 33.43
CA GLU A 418 6.52 26.51 33.62
C GLU A 418 7.20 25.97 32.37
N HIS A 419 8.09 26.77 31.75
CA HIS A 419 8.73 26.44 30.46
C HIS A 419 7.74 25.97 29.36
N GLY A 420 6.53 26.55 29.34
CA GLY A 420 5.47 26.24 28.37
C GLY A 420 4.58 25.03 28.74
N LEU A 421 4.96 24.24 29.74
CA LEU A 421 4.21 23.07 30.21
C LEU A 421 3.21 23.44 31.31
N LEU A 422 1.97 23.00 31.16
CA LEU A 422 0.91 23.16 32.17
C LEU A 422 1.27 22.40 33.44
N CYS A 423 1.28 23.09 34.59
CA CYS A 423 1.72 22.53 35.87
C CYS A 423 3.07 21.82 35.78
N ALA A 424 4.01 22.37 35.01
CA ALA A 424 5.36 21.84 34.75
C ALA A 424 5.39 20.37 34.25
N GLY A 425 4.25 19.84 33.75
CA GLY A 425 4.09 18.42 33.43
C GLY A 425 4.09 17.48 34.65
N ARG A 426 4.03 18.03 35.87
CA ARG A 426 4.23 17.34 37.15
C ARG A 426 3.04 17.50 38.10
N GLY A 427 1.89 17.88 37.56
CA GLY A 427 0.65 18.01 38.30
C GLY A 427 -0.56 18.06 37.37
N ARG A 428 -1.74 17.97 37.97
CA ARG A 428 -3.01 18.09 37.25
C ARG A 428 -3.60 19.48 37.48
N CYS A 429 -3.96 20.16 36.40
CA CYS A 429 -4.74 21.40 36.50
C CYS A 429 -6.18 21.11 36.91
N SER A 430 -6.64 21.80 37.95
CA SER A 430 -8.02 21.71 38.46
C SER A 430 -8.54 23.11 38.80
N CYS A 431 -9.35 23.67 37.90
CA CYS A 431 -10.04 24.95 38.08
C CYS A 431 -9.09 26.10 38.50
N GLY A 432 -8.06 26.34 37.69
CA GLY A 432 -7.09 27.42 37.90
C GLY A 432 -5.98 27.14 38.93
N ARG A 433 -5.97 25.95 39.57
CA ARG A 433 -4.89 25.54 40.48
C ARG A 433 -4.22 24.25 40.03
N CYS A 434 -2.89 24.21 40.15
CA CYS A 434 -2.13 23.00 39.92
C CYS A 434 -2.16 22.10 41.17
N LEU A 435 -2.67 20.88 41.02
CA LEU A 435 -2.56 19.82 42.01
C LEU A 435 -1.30 19.02 41.72
N CYS A 436 -0.25 19.27 42.50
CA CYS A 436 1.06 18.68 42.26
C CYS A 436 1.09 17.20 42.59
N ASN A 437 1.87 16.43 41.81
CA ASN A 437 2.17 15.05 42.11
C ASN A 437 3.01 14.97 43.39
N ALA A 438 2.98 13.83 44.07
CA ALA A 438 3.77 13.62 45.28
C ALA A 438 5.26 13.92 45.03
N GLY A 439 5.87 14.70 45.92
CA GLY A 439 7.26 15.14 45.82
C GLY A 439 7.47 16.43 45.01
N TRP A 440 6.40 17.13 44.65
CA TRP A 440 6.43 18.43 43.96
C TRP A 440 5.51 19.45 44.64
N SER A 441 5.97 20.70 44.66
CA SER A 441 5.27 21.86 45.20
C SER A 441 5.52 23.10 44.32
N GLY A 442 4.96 24.24 44.72
CA GLY A 442 4.97 25.47 43.92
C GLY A 442 3.64 25.71 43.19
N SER A 443 3.47 26.91 42.67
CA SER A 443 2.18 27.34 42.08
C SER A 443 1.91 26.68 40.72
N ALA A 444 2.96 26.20 40.06
CA ALA A 444 2.97 25.47 38.81
C ALA A 444 3.61 24.07 38.96
N CYS A 445 3.81 23.55 40.18
CA CYS A 445 4.50 22.28 40.45
C CYS A 445 5.95 22.22 39.96
N GLU A 446 6.61 23.36 39.98
CA GLU A 446 7.98 23.59 39.52
C GLU A 446 9.04 23.13 40.51
N CYS A 447 8.69 23.03 41.79
CA CYS A 447 9.63 22.84 42.90
C CYS A 447 9.64 21.38 43.36
N PRO A 448 10.76 20.65 43.34
CA PRO A 448 10.83 19.34 43.99
C PRO A 448 10.86 19.50 45.51
N ASP A 449 10.14 18.64 46.23
CA ASP A 449 10.17 18.59 47.70
C ASP A 449 11.42 17.88 48.25
N SER A 450 12.10 17.10 47.40
CA SER A 450 13.32 16.39 47.75
C SER A 450 14.56 17.24 47.48
N ASN A 451 15.49 17.22 48.43
CA ASN A 451 16.81 17.82 48.29
C ASN A 451 17.80 16.94 47.50
N SER A 452 17.36 15.79 46.98
CA SER A 452 18.24 14.84 46.28
C SER A 452 18.95 15.45 45.07
N THR A 453 18.34 16.40 44.35
CA THR A 453 18.97 17.07 43.20
C THR A 453 20.06 18.06 43.59
N CYS A 454 20.16 18.38 44.88
CA CYS A 454 21.18 19.24 45.48
C CYS A 454 22.29 18.43 46.18
N ILE A 455 22.30 17.11 46.02
CA ILE A 455 23.34 16.22 46.54
C ILE A 455 24.10 15.64 45.34
N ARG A 456 25.43 15.58 45.45
CA ARG A 456 26.29 15.05 44.39
C ARG A 456 26.27 13.51 44.38
N GLU A 457 25.91 12.91 43.25
CA GLU A 457 25.88 11.45 43.09
C GLU A 457 27.24 10.81 43.41
N GLY A 458 27.24 9.82 44.31
CA GLY A 458 28.45 9.12 44.75
C GLY A 458 29.23 9.79 45.88
N ARG A 459 28.80 10.97 46.36
CA ARG A 459 29.39 11.66 47.53
C ARG A 459 28.31 12.17 48.49
N ASN A 460 27.54 11.23 49.03
CA ASN A 460 26.45 11.52 49.97
C ASN A 460 26.95 12.02 51.33
N ASP A 461 28.24 11.83 51.62
CA ASP A 461 28.98 12.27 52.80
C ASP A 461 29.21 13.79 52.86
N GLU A 462 29.15 14.49 51.73
CA GLU A 462 29.32 15.95 51.66
C GLU A 462 28.04 16.74 51.95
N GLY A 463 26.88 16.07 52.04
CA GLY A 463 25.59 16.69 52.37
C GLY A 463 24.95 17.51 51.24
N VAL A 464 23.82 18.15 51.55
CA VAL A 464 23.10 19.03 50.60
C VAL A 464 23.95 20.26 50.30
N CYS A 465 24.17 20.55 49.02
CA CYS A 465 24.98 21.68 48.54
C CYS A 465 26.39 21.72 49.17
N SER A 466 27.02 20.54 49.30
CA SER A 466 28.35 20.36 49.89
C SER A 466 28.49 20.99 51.30
N GLY A 467 27.37 21.16 52.02
CA GLY A 467 27.29 21.81 53.33
C GLY A 467 27.47 23.33 53.32
N ARG A 468 27.50 23.95 52.14
CA ARG A 468 27.87 25.36 51.92
C ARG A 468 26.78 26.17 51.22
N GLY A 469 25.53 25.72 51.34
CA GLY A 469 24.37 26.37 50.74
C GLY A 469 23.05 25.77 51.19
N THR A 470 21.96 26.34 50.70
CA THR A 470 20.61 25.82 50.92
C THR A 470 20.01 25.35 49.60
N CYS A 471 19.25 24.26 49.64
CA CYS A 471 18.57 23.75 48.44
C CYS A 471 17.21 24.44 48.32
N VAL A 472 17.04 25.25 47.28
CA VAL A 472 15.78 25.95 46.97
C VAL A 472 15.29 25.43 45.63
N CYS A 473 14.14 24.75 45.64
CA CYS A 473 13.54 24.12 44.46
C CYS A 473 14.52 23.28 43.63
N GLY A 474 15.32 22.45 44.33
CA GLY A 474 16.22 21.49 43.71
C GLY A 474 17.49 22.10 43.11
N LYS A 475 17.78 23.38 43.40
CA LYS A 475 19.04 24.07 43.06
C LYS A 475 19.72 24.57 44.33
N CYS A 476 21.04 24.53 44.34
CA CYS A 476 21.83 25.03 45.45
C CYS A 476 22.01 26.55 45.36
N GLU A 477 21.57 27.25 46.40
CA GLU A 477 21.93 28.63 46.66
C GLU A 477 23.10 28.65 47.65
N CYS A 478 24.29 28.97 47.17
CA CYS A 478 25.52 28.95 47.96
C CYS A 478 25.57 30.09 48.96
N THR A 479 25.91 29.77 50.21
CA THR A 479 26.21 30.77 51.23
C THR A 479 27.53 31.44 50.85
N GLU A 480 27.61 32.78 50.92
CA GLU A 480 28.79 33.53 50.47
C GLU A 480 29.14 33.23 48.99
N SER A 481 28.20 33.53 48.09
CA SER A 481 28.27 33.24 46.64
C SER A 481 29.48 33.83 45.91
N GLU A 482 30.24 34.75 46.53
CA GLU A 482 31.51 35.26 46.01
C GLU A 482 32.70 34.31 46.26
N LEU A 483 32.58 33.43 47.26
CA LEU A 483 33.61 32.46 47.65
C LEU A 483 33.32 31.06 47.11
N TYR A 484 32.06 30.63 47.18
CA TYR A 484 31.63 29.28 46.80
C TYR A 484 30.75 29.30 45.56
N THR A 485 31.13 28.51 44.57
CA THR A 485 30.48 28.42 43.26
C THR A 485 30.35 26.95 42.83
N GLY A 486 29.69 26.70 41.70
CA GLY A 486 29.43 25.34 41.21
C GLY A 486 27.99 24.89 41.45
N LYS A 487 27.62 23.75 40.86
CA LYS A 487 26.22 23.27 40.86
C LYS A 487 25.76 22.85 42.26
N PHE A 488 26.70 22.44 43.10
CA PHE A 488 26.50 21.97 44.45
C PHE A 488 27.31 22.79 45.48
N CYS A 489 27.79 23.99 45.12
CA CYS A 489 28.65 24.84 45.96
C CYS A 489 30.01 24.20 46.32
N GLU A 490 30.50 23.33 45.43
CA GLU A 490 31.70 22.51 45.62
C GLU A 490 33.00 23.23 45.25
N LEU A 491 32.93 24.32 44.48
CA LEU A 491 34.10 25.03 44.00
C LEU A 491 34.39 26.24 44.88
N CYS A 492 35.58 26.27 45.49
CA CYS A 492 36.12 27.45 46.16
C CYS A 492 37.48 27.81 45.56
N PRO A 493 37.53 28.66 44.53
CA PRO A 493 38.78 28.99 43.83
C PRO A 493 39.86 29.63 44.73
N THR A 494 39.45 30.20 45.86
CA THR A 494 40.31 30.89 46.84
C THR A 494 40.63 30.06 48.08
N CYS A 495 40.05 28.87 48.23
CA CYS A 495 40.36 27.97 49.32
C CYS A 495 41.60 27.14 48.96
N THR A 496 42.61 27.11 49.82
CA THR A 496 43.75 26.20 49.69
C THR A 496 43.35 24.79 50.12
N ASP A 497 43.47 23.82 49.23
CA ASP A 497 43.21 22.40 49.51
C ASP A 497 44.06 21.93 50.70
N ARG A 498 43.40 21.44 51.76
CA ARG A 498 44.04 20.84 52.93
C ARG A 498 43.69 19.37 53.04
#